data_AF-A0A5R9M785-F1
#
_entry.id   AF-A0A5R9M785-F1
#
_cell.length_a   1.000
_cell.length_b   1.000
_cell.length_c   1.000
_cell.angle_alpha   90.00
_cell.angle_beta   90.00
_cell.angle_gamma   90.00
#
_symmetry.space_group_name_H-M   'P 1'
#
loop_
_entity.id
_entity.type
_entity.pdbx_description
1 polymer ?
#
loop_
_entity_poly.entity_id
_entity_poly.type
_entity_poly.pdbx_seq_one_letter_code
_entity_poly.pdbx_strand_id
1 'polypeptide(L)'
;MPAFDTPQPISVNARVDAGSIQFAAADRADTVVDVTPRDPKKDKDVRAAEQTEVTYSGGVLTIRTPKTRYLVGATGAVDVTVELPTGSRVEMTGSWTQVLGEGRLGEVRVKTSSGDVRLDTTGPLHLTASHGSITVDHVEGSAEVTTSSGSLRVGTVNGTAVLKNSHGTTTVGTATGDLRVSGSNGDITIERAEGSVAATTANGTLRVAEVARGNVQLETNYGAIDIGIRAGTAAWLDVSSGRGQVRNALDASEAPEKTEDTVEVRARTRWGNIDIRRARA
;
A
#
# COMPACT_ATOMS: atom_id res chain seq x y z
N MET A 1 -1.68 17.41 26.60
CA MET A 1 -2.57 16.42 25.96
C MET A 1 -4.00 16.96 25.94
N PRO A 2 -4.45 17.63 24.87
CA PRO A 2 -5.87 17.88 24.67
C PRO A 2 -6.64 16.57 24.49
N ALA A 3 -7.82 16.50 25.11
CA ALA A 3 -8.77 15.41 24.98
C ALA A 3 -10.13 15.96 24.54
N PHE A 4 -10.79 15.27 23.63
CA PHE A 4 -12.08 15.66 23.05
C PHE A 4 -13.09 14.52 23.19
N ASP A 5 -14.33 14.84 23.52
CA ASP A 5 -15.44 13.87 23.54
C ASP A 5 -15.87 13.57 22.10
N THR A 6 -15.69 12.32 21.67
CA THR A 6 -15.86 11.86 20.29
C THR A 6 -16.50 10.47 20.27
N PRO A 7 -17.78 10.34 20.67
CA PRO A 7 -18.45 9.05 20.76
C PRO A 7 -18.73 8.40 19.38
N GLN A 8 -18.36 9.08 18.29
CA GLN A 8 -18.51 8.64 16.91
C GLN A 8 -17.20 8.86 16.15
N PRO A 9 -16.92 8.10 15.07
CA PRO A 9 -15.74 8.29 14.23
C PRO A 9 -15.62 9.72 13.71
N ILE A 10 -14.40 10.26 13.78
CA ILE A 10 -14.09 11.65 13.39
C ILE A 10 -13.35 11.71 12.05
N SER A 11 -13.09 12.92 11.56
CA SER A 11 -12.13 13.17 10.48
C SER A 11 -10.88 13.85 11.04
N VAL A 12 -9.70 13.36 10.67
CA VAL A 12 -8.42 13.95 11.09
C VAL A 12 -7.73 14.56 9.88
N ASN A 13 -7.40 15.85 9.97
CA ASN A 13 -6.56 16.57 9.03
C ASN A 13 -5.21 16.87 9.70
N ALA A 14 -4.20 16.06 9.41
CA ALA A 14 -2.87 16.19 9.98
C ALA A 14 -1.87 16.75 8.96
N ARG A 15 -1.08 17.72 9.40
CA ARG A 15 0.10 18.21 8.71
C ARG A 15 1.28 18.19 9.66
N VAL A 16 2.19 17.24 9.44
CA VAL A 16 3.43 17.11 10.22
C VAL A 16 4.60 17.14 9.24
N ASP A 17 5.38 18.22 9.27
CA ASP A 17 6.45 18.43 8.29
C ASP A 17 7.66 17.49 8.53
N ALA A 18 8.02 17.19 9.78
CA ALA A 18 9.10 16.26 10.12
C ALA A 18 8.87 15.54 11.46
N GLY A 19 9.27 14.27 11.53
CA GLY A 19 9.20 13.44 12.74
C GLY A 19 8.36 12.19 12.56
N SER A 20 7.42 11.94 13.46
CA SER A 20 6.50 10.81 13.36
C SER A 20 5.07 11.19 13.74
N ILE A 21 4.11 10.47 13.16
CA ILE A 21 2.72 10.51 13.60
C ILE A 21 2.17 9.09 13.71
N GLN A 22 1.54 8.79 14.84
CA GLN A 22 0.86 7.53 15.11
C GLN A 22 -0.63 7.79 15.30
N PHE A 23 -1.46 7.05 14.57
CA PHE A 23 -2.90 6.98 14.75
C PHE A 23 -3.24 5.64 15.40
N ALA A 24 -3.71 5.66 16.65
CA ALA A 24 -4.14 4.48 17.37
C ALA A 24 -5.67 4.41 17.40
N ALA A 25 -6.25 3.59 16.53
CA ALA A 25 -7.68 3.44 16.38
C ALA A 25 -8.23 2.30 17.24
N ALA A 26 -9.06 2.63 18.24
CA ALA A 26 -9.62 1.68 19.19
C ALA A 26 -11.13 1.91 19.42
N ASP A 27 -11.79 0.96 20.07
CA ASP A 27 -13.16 1.15 20.57
C ASP A 27 -13.13 2.09 21.78
N ARG A 28 -13.27 3.39 21.51
CA ARG A 28 -13.20 4.48 22.47
C ARG A 28 -14.18 5.58 22.09
N ALA A 29 -14.60 6.36 23.08
CA ALA A 29 -15.55 7.46 22.91
C ALA A 29 -14.89 8.84 22.98
N ASP A 30 -13.57 8.90 23.00
CA ASP A 30 -12.79 10.13 23.11
C ASP A 30 -11.63 10.15 22.11
N THR A 31 -11.06 11.33 21.90
CA THR A 31 -9.88 11.52 21.08
C THR A 31 -8.83 12.28 21.87
N VAL A 32 -7.66 11.67 22.01
CA VAL A 32 -6.53 12.23 22.74
C VAL A 32 -5.41 12.49 21.76
N VAL A 33 -4.85 13.70 21.81
CA VAL A 33 -3.67 14.06 21.04
C VAL A 33 -2.52 14.36 21.99
N ASP A 34 -1.40 13.70 21.77
CA ASP A 34 -0.14 14.04 22.41
C ASP A 34 0.87 14.51 21.36
N VAL A 35 1.56 15.59 21.68
CA VAL A 35 2.58 16.18 20.81
C VAL A 35 3.81 16.41 21.65
N THR A 36 4.89 15.70 21.30
CA THR A 36 6.16 15.78 22.02
C THR A 36 7.29 16.14 21.06
N PRO A 37 8.33 16.85 21.55
CA PRO A 37 9.52 17.06 20.74
C PRO A 37 10.26 15.75 20.54
N ARG A 38 10.71 15.48 19.31
CA ARG A 38 11.46 14.24 19.02
C ARG A 38 12.77 14.15 19.81
N ASP A 39 13.45 15.28 19.98
CA ASP A 39 14.58 15.42 20.90
C ASP A 39 14.33 16.60 21.87
N PRO A 40 14.05 16.35 23.16
CA PRO A 40 13.77 17.40 24.13
C PRO A 40 15.01 18.26 24.45
N LYS A 41 16.21 17.85 24.06
CA LYS A 41 17.45 18.65 24.22
C LYS A 41 17.68 19.61 23.06
N LYS A 42 16.87 19.51 21.99
CA LYS A 42 17.01 20.32 20.79
C LYS A 42 15.93 21.39 20.78
N ASP A 43 16.33 22.64 21.02
CA ASP A 43 15.46 23.82 21.02
C ASP A 43 14.47 23.88 19.84
N LYS A 44 14.91 23.46 18.66
CA LYS A 44 14.06 23.48 17.45
C LYS A 44 12.90 22.48 17.55
N ASP A 45 13.14 21.31 18.12
CA ASP A 45 12.14 20.25 18.26
C ASP A 45 11.16 20.64 19.37
N VAL A 46 11.67 21.19 20.49
CA VAL A 46 10.86 21.77 21.58
C VAL A 46 9.93 22.86 21.05
N ARG A 47 10.47 23.86 20.33
CA ARG A 47 9.66 24.94 19.74
C ARG A 47 8.65 24.43 18.72
N ALA A 48 9.00 23.41 17.94
CA ALA A 48 8.07 22.83 16.97
C ALA A 48 6.88 22.13 17.66
N ALA A 49 7.14 21.41 18.76
CA ALA A 49 6.09 20.78 19.56
C ALA A 49 5.17 21.83 20.21
N GLU A 50 5.75 22.85 20.86
CA GLU A 50 5.00 23.94 21.52
C GLU A 50 4.13 24.76 20.56
N GLN A 51 4.60 24.94 19.32
CA GLN A 51 3.91 25.70 18.27
C GLN A 51 2.99 24.83 17.39
N THR A 52 2.89 23.53 17.68
CA THR A 52 1.96 22.66 16.95
C THR A 52 0.54 22.97 17.37
N GLU A 53 -0.29 23.35 16.40
CA GLU A 53 -1.70 23.66 16.63
C GLU A 53 -2.50 22.35 16.61
N VAL A 54 -3.27 22.13 17.67
CA VAL A 54 -4.25 21.03 17.77
C VAL A 54 -5.61 21.63 18.06
N THR A 55 -6.56 21.43 17.15
CA THR A 55 -7.92 21.96 17.27
C THR A 55 -8.92 20.89 16.89
N TYR A 56 -10.07 20.90 17.54
CA TYR A 56 -11.19 20.02 17.21
C TYR A 56 -12.46 20.84 17.11
N SER A 57 -13.13 20.76 15.96
CA SER A 57 -14.39 21.47 15.73
C SER A 57 -15.23 20.76 14.69
N GLY A 58 -16.53 20.64 14.92
CA GLY A 58 -17.46 20.07 13.95
C GLY A 58 -17.13 18.64 13.50
N GLY A 59 -16.56 17.81 14.37
CA GLY A 59 -16.17 16.44 14.03
C GLY A 59 -14.82 16.31 13.30
N VAL A 60 -14.08 17.42 13.16
CA VAL A 60 -12.79 17.47 12.47
C VAL A 60 -11.68 17.83 13.46
N LEU A 61 -10.73 16.93 13.64
CA LEU A 61 -9.47 17.17 14.34
C LEU A 61 -8.45 17.71 13.36
N THR A 62 -7.88 18.87 13.63
CA THR A 62 -6.80 19.46 12.83
C THR A 62 -5.53 19.51 13.66
N ILE A 63 -4.45 18.93 13.12
CA ILE A 63 -3.10 18.95 13.69
C ILE A 63 -2.18 19.62 12.68
N ARG A 64 -1.47 20.67 13.08
CA ARG A 64 -0.60 21.41 12.17
C ARG A 64 0.70 21.81 12.83
N THR A 65 1.82 21.26 12.35
CA THR A 65 3.14 21.75 12.72
C THR A 65 3.42 23.11 12.08
N PRO A 66 4.16 24.00 12.75
CA PRO A 66 4.52 25.29 12.21
C PRO A 66 5.38 25.14 10.95
N LYS A 67 5.03 25.86 9.87
CA LYS A 67 5.92 25.99 8.72
C LYS A 67 7.15 26.80 9.15
N THR A 68 8.34 26.31 8.83
CA THR A 68 9.57 27.05 9.10
C THR A 68 9.55 28.38 8.34
N ARG A 69 9.53 29.51 9.06
CA ARG A 69 9.54 30.88 8.51
C ARG A 69 10.94 31.34 8.04
N TYR A 70 11.98 30.58 8.33
CA TYR A 70 13.36 30.94 8.01
C TYR A 70 13.81 30.24 6.71
N LEU A 71 14.30 31.02 5.74
CA LEU A 71 14.82 30.54 4.46
C LEU A 71 16.05 29.61 4.58
N VAL A 72 16.61 29.42 5.78
CA VAL A 72 17.81 28.60 6.01
C VAL A 72 17.68 27.81 7.32
N GLY A 73 17.65 26.48 7.24
CA GLY A 73 17.82 25.56 8.36
C GLY A 73 16.80 24.41 8.45
N ALA A 74 17.23 23.28 9.01
CA ALA A 74 16.38 22.11 9.23
C ALA A 74 15.17 22.44 10.14
N THR A 75 14.00 21.91 9.77
CA THR A 75 12.75 22.02 10.52
C THR A 75 12.87 21.27 11.87
N GLY A 76 12.17 21.73 12.91
CA GLY A 76 12.04 20.95 14.14
C GLY A 76 11.25 19.67 13.88
N ALA A 77 11.57 18.59 14.60
CA ALA A 77 10.89 17.31 14.50
C ALA A 77 10.01 17.04 15.72
N VAL A 78 8.82 16.50 15.48
CA VAL A 78 7.84 16.18 16.54
C VAL A 78 7.38 14.73 16.43
N ASP A 79 7.05 14.13 17.56
CA ASP A 79 6.37 12.86 17.64
C ASP A 79 4.93 13.13 18.09
N VAL A 80 3.97 12.80 17.23
CA VAL A 80 2.54 13.04 17.44
C VAL A 80 1.83 11.71 17.62
N THR A 81 1.11 11.55 18.72
CA THR A 81 0.24 10.39 18.94
C THR A 81 -1.21 10.87 18.94
N VAL A 82 -2.04 10.22 18.14
CA VAL A 82 -3.48 10.48 18.03
C VAL A 82 -4.22 9.21 18.35
N GLU A 83 -4.83 9.15 19.52
CA GLU A 83 -5.70 8.04 19.87
C GLU A 83 -7.14 8.42 19.56
N LEU A 84 -7.84 7.61 18.77
CA LEU A 84 -9.13 7.98 18.18
C LEU A 84 -10.09 6.78 18.02
N PRO A 85 -11.41 7.02 17.85
CA PRO A 85 -12.37 5.95 17.63
C PRO A 85 -12.12 5.17 16.32
N THR A 86 -12.27 3.84 16.37
CA THR A 86 -12.23 2.97 15.19
C THR A 86 -13.11 3.49 14.05
N GLY A 87 -12.62 3.41 12.82
CA GLY A 87 -13.33 3.87 11.63
C GLY A 87 -13.19 5.37 11.34
N SER A 88 -12.42 6.12 12.15
CA SER A 88 -12.15 7.54 11.85
C SER A 88 -11.34 7.68 10.56
N ARG A 89 -11.62 8.76 9.82
CA ARG A 89 -10.93 9.07 8.57
C ARG A 89 -9.67 9.86 8.84
N VAL A 90 -8.62 9.61 8.07
CA VAL A 90 -7.33 10.28 8.22
C VAL A 90 -6.91 10.87 6.89
N GLU A 91 -6.66 12.17 6.87
CA GLU A 91 -5.92 12.86 5.83
C GLU A 91 -4.62 13.40 6.44
N MET A 92 -3.49 12.89 5.97
CA MET A 92 -2.18 13.20 6.49
C MET A 92 -1.25 13.71 5.38
N THR A 93 -0.64 14.87 5.61
CA THR A 93 0.40 15.42 4.75
C THR A 93 1.70 15.60 5.53
N GLY A 94 2.81 15.13 4.97
CA GLY A 94 4.13 15.30 5.58
C GLY A 94 5.25 15.41 4.57
N SER A 95 6.41 15.89 5.02
CA SER A 95 7.60 15.93 4.18
C SER A 95 8.57 14.83 4.60
N TRP A 96 9.01 14.80 5.86
CA TRP A 96 9.98 13.84 6.39
C TRP A 96 9.41 13.14 7.62
N THR A 97 8.30 12.45 7.42
CA THR A 97 7.44 11.97 8.51
C THR A 97 7.12 10.51 8.34
N GLN A 98 7.38 9.74 9.40
CA GLN A 98 6.93 8.35 9.51
C GLN A 98 5.46 8.33 9.93
N VAL A 99 4.65 7.52 9.26
CA VAL A 99 3.21 7.41 9.54
C VAL A 99 2.92 6.00 10.02
N LEU A 100 2.39 5.89 11.24
CA LEU A 100 1.91 4.64 11.82
C LEU A 100 0.39 4.72 11.98
N GLY A 101 -0.33 3.70 11.52
CA GLY A 101 -1.75 3.53 11.76
C GLY A 101 -2.00 2.16 12.36
N GLU A 102 -2.39 2.15 13.63
CA GLU A 102 -2.66 0.94 14.39
C GLU A 102 -4.17 0.76 14.59
N GLY A 103 -4.62 -0.49 14.53
CA GLY A 103 -6.04 -0.81 14.56
C GLY A 103 -6.76 -0.52 13.24
N ARG A 104 -8.09 -0.40 13.31
CA ARG A 104 -8.95 -0.22 12.13
C ARG A 104 -9.31 1.25 11.90
N LEU A 105 -8.62 1.86 10.95
CA LEU A 105 -8.93 3.18 10.43
C LEU A 105 -10.04 3.10 9.38
N GLY A 106 -10.75 4.22 9.19
CA GLY A 106 -11.70 4.39 8.09
C GLY A 106 -10.96 4.66 6.77
N GLU A 107 -11.42 5.65 6.02
CA GLU A 107 -10.73 6.11 4.82
C GLU A 107 -9.40 6.81 5.18
N VAL A 108 -8.31 6.42 4.51
CA VAL A 108 -6.96 6.96 4.75
C VAL A 108 -6.40 7.58 3.48
N ARG A 109 -6.06 8.86 3.57
CA ARG A 109 -5.32 9.62 2.56
C ARG A 109 -3.98 10.06 3.13
N VAL A 110 -2.87 9.59 2.57
CA VAL A 110 -1.52 9.95 3.02
C VAL A 110 -0.72 10.50 1.86
N LYS A 111 -0.13 11.67 2.04
CA LYS A 111 0.85 12.24 1.12
C LYS A 111 2.14 12.57 1.87
N THR A 112 3.21 11.84 1.59
CA THR A 112 4.53 12.07 2.18
C THR A 112 5.62 12.16 1.13
N SER A 113 6.67 12.95 1.37
CA SER A 113 7.83 12.95 0.45
C SER A 113 8.89 11.94 0.88
N SER A 114 9.08 11.74 2.18
CA SER A 114 10.05 10.82 2.75
C SER A 114 9.55 10.32 4.10
N GLY A 115 9.70 9.03 4.33
CA GLY A 115 9.32 8.38 5.58
C GLY A 115 8.50 7.13 5.32
N ASP A 116 8.66 6.15 6.20
CA ASP A 116 7.93 4.90 6.10
C ASP A 116 6.47 5.09 6.48
N VAL A 117 5.59 4.32 5.83
CA VAL A 117 4.17 4.28 6.15
C VAL A 117 3.82 2.84 6.52
N ARG A 118 3.32 2.64 7.73
CA ARG A 118 2.79 1.36 8.20
C ARG A 118 1.35 1.53 8.63
N LEU A 119 0.45 0.75 8.05
CA LEU A 119 -0.97 0.74 8.39
C LEU A 119 -1.42 -0.71 8.65
N ASP A 120 -2.08 -0.95 9.78
CA ASP A 120 -2.63 -2.26 10.09
C ASP A 120 -3.89 -2.52 9.24
N THR A 121 -5.01 -1.89 9.59
CA THR A 121 -6.26 -2.01 8.83
C THR A 121 -6.79 -0.63 8.46
N THR A 122 -7.14 -0.46 7.19
CA THR A 122 -7.75 0.76 6.66
C THR A 122 -8.97 0.39 5.82
N GLY A 123 -9.94 1.30 5.74
CA GLY A 123 -10.92 1.33 4.66
C GLY A 123 -10.26 1.74 3.33
N PRO A 124 -10.94 2.51 2.45
CA PRO A 124 -10.33 2.98 1.21
C PRO A 124 -9.03 3.74 1.45
N LEU A 125 -7.99 3.38 0.70
CA LEU A 125 -6.64 3.90 0.86
C LEU A 125 -6.21 4.67 -0.37
N HIS A 126 -5.78 5.92 -0.19
CA HIS A 126 -5.02 6.69 -1.19
C HIS A 126 -3.69 7.14 -0.61
N LEU A 127 -2.59 6.57 -1.08
CA LEU A 127 -1.25 6.84 -0.55
C LEU A 127 -0.33 7.30 -1.67
N THR A 128 0.27 8.48 -1.50
CA THR A 128 1.35 8.98 -2.35
C THR A 128 2.61 9.19 -1.52
N ALA A 129 3.67 8.46 -1.84
CA ALA A 129 4.99 8.61 -1.23
C ALA A 129 6.06 8.85 -2.32
N SER A 130 7.12 9.60 -2.04
CA SER A 130 8.29 9.62 -2.94
C SER A 130 9.36 8.63 -2.50
N HIS A 131 9.68 8.62 -1.20
CA HIS A 131 10.71 7.76 -0.62
C HIS A 131 10.21 7.14 0.67
N GLY A 132 10.50 5.85 0.88
CA GLY A 132 10.17 5.13 2.11
C GLY A 132 9.50 3.80 1.82
N SER A 133 9.54 2.92 2.80
CA SER A 133 8.88 1.62 2.74
C SER A 133 7.42 1.79 3.13
N ILE A 134 6.52 1.17 2.36
CA ILE A 134 5.09 1.17 2.64
C ILE A 134 4.69 -0.25 2.99
N THR A 135 4.09 -0.44 4.16
CA THR A 135 3.48 -1.70 4.58
C THR A 135 2.03 -1.45 4.97
N VAL A 136 1.11 -2.18 4.36
CA VAL A 136 -0.31 -2.13 4.72
C VAL A 136 -0.78 -3.57 4.92
N ASP A 137 -1.26 -3.92 6.11
CA ASP A 137 -1.61 -5.31 6.40
C ASP A 137 -2.98 -5.67 5.79
N HIS A 138 -3.99 -4.80 5.94
CA HIS A 138 -5.33 -5.01 5.43
C HIS A 138 -5.97 -3.72 4.87
N VAL A 139 -6.55 -3.83 3.66
CA VAL A 139 -7.36 -2.76 3.04
C VAL A 139 -8.78 -3.26 2.79
N GLU A 140 -9.74 -2.68 3.49
CA GLU A 140 -11.18 -2.92 3.34
C GLU A 140 -11.76 -1.95 2.30
N GLY A 141 -11.59 -2.29 1.03
CA GLY A 141 -12.10 -1.52 -0.10
C GLY A 141 -11.04 -1.28 -1.16
N SER A 142 -11.10 -0.12 -1.82
CA SER A 142 -10.16 0.23 -2.89
C SER A 142 -8.82 0.73 -2.35
N ALA A 143 -7.72 0.31 -2.97
CA ALA A 143 -6.38 0.79 -2.67
C ALA A 143 -5.78 1.50 -3.89
N GLU A 144 -5.34 2.74 -3.74
CA GLU A 144 -4.52 3.43 -4.72
C GLU A 144 -3.21 3.87 -4.05
N VAL A 145 -2.11 3.25 -4.43
CA VAL A 145 -0.79 3.51 -3.84
C VAL A 145 0.18 3.89 -4.94
N THR A 146 0.77 5.07 -4.84
CA THR A 146 1.83 5.54 -5.74
C THR A 146 3.08 5.83 -4.94
N THR A 147 4.17 5.13 -5.24
CA THR A 147 5.50 5.37 -4.68
C THR A 147 6.57 5.48 -5.76
N SER A 148 7.55 6.35 -5.53
CA SER A 148 8.68 6.53 -6.47
C SER A 148 9.86 5.61 -6.14
N SER A 149 10.11 5.36 -4.85
CA SER A 149 11.17 4.46 -4.40
C SER A 149 10.88 3.88 -3.01
N GLY A 150 11.18 2.60 -2.85
CA GLY A 150 11.01 1.86 -1.59
C GLY A 150 10.35 0.51 -1.83
N SER A 151 10.25 -0.31 -0.78
CA SER A 151 9.46 -1.54 -0.84
C SER A 151 7.99 -1.20 -0.59
N LEU A 152 7.10 -1.80 -1.38
CA LEU A 152 5.66 -1.73 -1.20
C LEU A 152 5.15 -3.11 -0.84
N ARG A 153 4.62 -3.27 0.38
CA ARG A 153 3.98 -4.50 0.83
C ARG A 153 2.53 -4.23 1.17
N VAL A 154 1.63 -4.99 0.55
CA VAL A 154 0.20 -4.98 0.88
C VAL A 154 -0.21 -6.41 1.23
N GLY A 155 -0.68 -6.63 2.45
CA GLY A 155 -1.06 -7.95 2.96
C GLY A 155 -2.31 -8.48 2.27
N THR A 156 -3.47 -7.87 2.53
CA THR A 156 -4.74 -8.25 1.89
C THR A 156 -5.52 -7.02 1.42
N VAL A 157 -6.11 -7.09 0.22
CA VAL A 157 -7.00 -6.05 -0.31
C VAL A 157 -8.35 -6.64 -0.69
N ASN A 158 -9.40 -6.16 -0.02
CA ASN A 158 -10.79 -6.56 -0.21
C ASN A 158 -11.51 -5.67 -1.25
N GLY A 159 -10.93 -5.53 -2.44
CA GLY A 159 -11.44 -4.64 -3.47
C GLY A 159 -10.46 -4.42 -4.61
N THR A 160 -10.69 -3.38 -5.40
CA THR A 160 -9.80 -3.01 -6.52
C THR A 160 -8.53 -2.34 -5.99
N ALA A 161 -7.37 -2.76 -6.48
CA ALA A 161 -6.07 -2.21 -6.10
C ALA A 161 -5.32 -1.67 -7.33
N VAL A 162 -4.82 -0.44 -7.23
CA VAL A 162 -3.92 0.18 -8.21
C VAL A 162 -2.63 0.56 -7.50
N LEU A 163 -1.58 -0.22 -7.75
CA LEU A 163 -0.28 -0.05 -7.11
C LEU A 163 0.74 0.39 -8.15
N LYS A 164 1.41 1.51 -7.92
CA LYS A 164 2.46 2.06 -8.78
C LYS A 164 3.73 2.21 -7.96
N ASN A 165 4.79 1.50 -8.33
CA ASN A 165 6.10 1.62 -7.70
C ASN A 165 7.18 1.76 -8.76
N SER A 166 7.83 2.92 -8.83
CA SER A 166 8.87 3.10 -9.85
C SER A 166 10.16 2.33 -9.54
N HIS A 167 10.55 2.24 -8.27
CA HIS A 167 11.80 1.59 -7.85
C HIS A 167 11.63 0.81 -6.55
N GLY A 168 11.98 -0.46 -6.59
CA GLY A 168 11.89 -1.35 -5.43
C GLY A 168 10.85 -2.45 -5.62
N THR A 169 10.79 -3.35 -4.65
CA THR A 169 9.94 -4.54 -4.72
C THR A 169 8.49 -4.20 -4.39
N THR A 170 7.56 -4.85 -5.07
CA THR A 170 6.14 -4.80 -4.75
C THR A 170 5.65 -6.19 -4.40
N THR A 171 5.13 -6.38 -3.19
CA THR A 171 4.57 -7.63 -2.72
C THR A 171 3.11 -7.44 -2.35
N VAL A 172 2.23 -8.23 -2.95
CA VAL A 172 0.82 -8.31 -2.60
C VAL A 172 0.54 -9.71 -2.07
N GLY A 173 0.04 -9.85 -0.86
CA GLY A 173 -0.34 -11.14 -0.29
C GLY A 173 -1.60 -11.66 -0.98
N THR A 174 -2.76 -11.14 -0.63
CA THR A 174 -4.05 -11.57 -1.19
C THR A 174 -4.81 -10.41 -1.81
N ALA A 175 -5.20 -10.53 -3.08
CA ALA A 175 -6.10 -9.59 -3.75
C ALA A 175 -7.43 -10.29 -4.06
N THR A 176 -8.52 -9.85 -3.45
CA THR A 176 -9.85 -10.45 -3.67
C THR A 176 -10.57 -9.90 -4.90
N GLY A 177 -10.23 -8.66 -5.29
CA GLY A 177 -10.75 -7.97 -6.47
C GLY A 177 -9.68 -7.79 -7.55
N ASP A 178 -9.95 -6.86 -8.48
CA ASP A 178 -9.03 -6.58 -9.58
C ASP A 178 -7.77 -5.86 -9.10
N LEU A 179 -6.61 -6.38 -9.50
CA LEU A 179 -5.30 -5.85 -9.11
C LEU A 179 -4.55 -5.34 -10.33
N ARG A 180 -4.18 -4.06 -10.32
CA ARG A 180 -3.30 -3.44 -11.30
C ARG A 180 -2.01 -2.99 -10.63
N VAL A 181 -0.88 -3.57 -11.06
CA VAL A 181 0.46 -3.21 -10.56
C VAL A 181 1.31 -2.67 -11.70
N SER A 182 1.91 -1.50 -11.51
CA SER A 182 2.85 -0.92 -12.46
C SER A 182 4.19 -0.67 -11.77
N GLY A 183 5.19 -1.41 -12.19
CA GLY A 183 6.60 -1.27 -11.84
C GLY A 183 7.41 -0.62 -12.95
N SER A 184 8.56 -0.04 -12.60
CA SER A 184 9.61 0.25 -13.59
C SER A 184 10.85 -0.60 -13.31
N ASN A 185 11.39 -0.53 -12.09
CA ASN A 185 12.63 -1.20 -11.70
C ASN A 185 12.45 -1.94 -10.37
N GLY A 186 12.05 -3.20 -10.45
CA GLY A 186 11.85 -4.05 -9.27
C GLY A 186 10.94 -5.24 -9.55
N ASP A 187 11.05 -6.23 -8.68
CA ASP A 187 10.23 -7.44 -8.74
C ASP A 187 8.82 -7.17 -8.23
N ILE A 188 7.84 -7.81 -8.86
CA ILE A 188 6.45 -7.81 -8.42
C ILE A 188 6.08 -9.24 -8.05
N THR A 189 5.70 -9.45 -6.80
CA THR A 189 5.22 -10.73 -6.28
C THR A 189 3.78 -10.60 -5.82
N ILE A 190 2.91 -11.47 -6.31
CA ILE A 190 1.52 -11.60 -5.90
C ILE A 190 1.36 -13.02 -5.38
N GLU A 191 1.04 -13.19 -4.10
CA GLU A 191 0.94 -14.53 -3.51
C GLU A 191 -0.37 -15.21 -3.91
N ARG A 192 -1.50 -14.49 -3.82
CA ARG A 192 -2.82 -14.99 -4.21
C ARG A 192 -3.68 -13.92 -4.86
N ALA A 193 -4.20 -14.23 -6.03
CA ALA A 193 -5.17 -13.41 -6.74
C ALA A 193 -6.48 -14.19 -6.96
N GLU A 194 -7.57 -13.68 -6.39
CA GLU A 194 -8.93 -14.22 -6.61
C GLU A 194 -9.66 -13.53 -7.76
N GLY A 195 -9.14 -12.39 -8.25
CA GLY A 195 -9.69 -11.62 -9.35
C GLY A 195 -8.70 -11.42 -10.51
N SER A 196 -9.02 -10.48 -11.40
CA SER A 196 -8.16 -10.18 -12.55
C SER A 196 -6.87 -9.48 -12.11
N VAL A 197 -5.76 -9.76 -12.78
CA VAL A 197 -4.44 -9.19 -12.48
C VAL A 197 -3.86 -8.57 -13.74
N ALA A 198 -3.46 -7.31 -13.67
CA ALA A 198 -2.65 -6.65 -14.69
C ALA A 198 -1.36 -6.14 -14.04
N ALA A 199 -0.23 -6.81 -14.28
CA ALA A 199 1.07 -6.39 -13.77
C ALA A 199 2.05 -6.11 -14.90
N THR A 200 2.70 -4.95 -14.84
CA THR A 200 3.72 -4.53 -15.81
C THR A 200 4.96 -4.06 -15.08
N THR A 201 6.15 -4.45 -15.54
CA THR A 201 7.43 -3.89 -15.07
C THR A 201 8.40 -3.71 -16.23
N ALA A 202 9.31 -2.74 -16.19
CA ALA A 202 10.33 -2.64 -17.25
C ALA A 202 11.48 -3.62 -16.98
N ASN A 203 11.97 -3.63 -15.75
CA ASN A 203 13.06 -4.49 -15.29
C ASN A 203 12.66 -5.14 -13.97
N GLY A 204 12.55 -6.46 -13.96
CA GLY A 204 12.18 -7.22 -12.77
C GLY A 204 11.42 -8.50 -13.12
N THR A 205 11.45 -9.42 -12.18
CA THR A 205 10.70 -10.68 -12.22
C THR A 205 9.25 -10.41 -11.82
N LEU A 206 8.32 -10.97 -12.58
CA LEU A 206 6.90 -10.99 -12.23
C LEU A 206 6.56 -12.38 -11.71
N ARG A 207 6.04 -12.46 -10.49
CA ARG A 207 5.61 -13.73 -9.90
C ARG A 207 4.17 -13.62 -9.41
N VAL A 208 3.32 -14.50 -9.91
CA VAL A 208 1.98 -14.75 -9.38
C VAL A 208 1.97 -16.17 -8.86
N ALA A 209 1.98 -16.36 -7.54
CA ALA A 209 2.11 -17.69 -6.96
C ALA A 209 0.83 -18.54 -7.08
N GLU A 210 -0.33 -17.91 -7.02
CA GLU A 210 -1.64 -18.52 -7.22
C GLU A 210 -2.62 -17.52 -7.84
N VAL A 211 -3.27 -17.91 -8.95
CA VAL A 211 -4.45 -17.23 -9.50
C VAL A 211 -5.64 -18.18 -9.56
N ALA A 212 -6.80 -17.72 -9.08
CA ALA A 212 -8.03 -18.50 -9.05
C ALA A 212 -8.87 -18.37 -10.32
N ARG A 213 -9.10 -17.14 -10.82
CA ARG A 213 -9.99 -16.85 -11.95
C ARG A 213 -9.70 -15.47 -12.56
N GLY A 214 -10.29 -15.18 -13.71
CA GLY A 214 -10.27 -13.87 -14.35
C GLY A 214 -9.20 -13.72 -15.44
N ASN A 215 -8.82 -12.48 -15.75
CA ASN A 215 -7.80 -12.19 -16.76
C ASN A 215 -6.47 -11.83 -16.08
N VAL A 216 -5.39 -12.50 -16.47
CA VAL A 216 -4.03 -12.27 -15.98
C VAL A 216 -3.19 -11.74 -17.12
N GLN A 217 -2.89 -10.45 -17.10
CA GLN A 217 -1.98 -9.80 -18.04
C GLN A 217 -0.66 -9.47 -17.35
N LEU A 218 0.42 -10.13 -17.74
CA LEU A 218 1.77 -9.93 -17.19
C LEU A 218 2.74 -9.51 -18.29
N GLU A 219 3.41 -8.37 -18.12
CA GLU A 219 4.34 -7.85 -19.12
C GLU A 219 5.64 -7.36 -18.48
N THR A 220 6.78 -7.87 -18.95
CA THR A 220 8.11 -7.37 -18.56
C THR A 220 9.04 -7.22 -19.76
N ASN A 221 9.93 -6.23 -19.79
CA ASN A 221 10.95 -6.16 -20.85
C ASN A 221 12.15 -7.06 -20.50
N TYR A 222 12.58 -7.02 -19.24
CA TYR A 222 13.73 -7.77 -18.74
C TYR A 222 13.37 -8.44 -17.42
N GLY A 223 13.20 -9.75 -17.47
CA GLY A 223 12.87 -10.54 -16.29
C GLY A 223 12.07 -11.79 -16.64
N ALA A 224 12.06 -12.72 -15.69
CA ALA A 224 11.26 -13.93 -15.78
C ALA A 224 9.81 -13.66 -15.35
N ILE A 225 8.90 -14.51 -15.80
CA ILE A 225 7.51 -14.53 -15.34
C ILE A 225 7.22 -15.94 -14.78
N ASP A 226 6.81 -16.05 -13.51
CA ASP A 226 6.33 -17.29 -12.89
C ASP A 226 4.83 -17.16 -12.59
N ILE A 227 4.03 -18.08 -13.09
CA ILE A 227 2.57 -18.08 -12.96
C ILE A 227 2.12 -19.42 -12.38
N GLY A 228 1.54 -19.38 -11.18
CA GLY A 228 0.86 -20.50 -10.56
C GLY A 228 -0.65 -20.39 -10.75
N ILE A 229 -1.26 -21.38 -11.39
CA ILE A 229 -2.72 -21.46 -11.57
C ILE A 229 -3.31 -22.39 -10.51
N ARG A 230 -4.40 -21.98 -9.86
CA ARG A 230 -5.11 -22.79 -8.86
C ARG A 230 -5.50 -24.16 -9.45
N ALA A 231 -5.43 -25.20 -8.61
CA ALA A 231 -5.86 -26.53 -8.99
C ALA A 231 -7.37 -26.55 -9.28
N GLY A 232 -7.79 -27.22 -10.35
CA GLY A 232 -9.20 -27.24 -10.78
C GLY A 232 -9.65 -26.03 -11.61
N THR A 233 -8.78 -25.04 -11.85
CA THR A 233 -9.06 -23.92 -12.76
C THR A 233 -8.60 -24.27 -14.19
N ALA A 234 -9.47 -24.07 -15.18
CA ALA A 234 -9.09 -24.18 -16.58
C ALA A 234 -8.39 -22.90 -17.05
N ALA A 235 -7.27 -23.05 -17.74
CA ALA A 235 -6.43 -21.93 -18.16
C ALA A 235 -6.29 -21.84 -19.67
N TRP A 236 -6.62 -20.69 -20.23
CA TRP A 236 -6.28 -20.34 -21.60
C TRP A 236 -4.98 -19.52 -21.60
N LEU A 237 -4.02 -19.91 -22.43
CA LEU A 237 -2.66 -19.36 -22.40
C LEU A 237 -2.29 -18.69 -23.73
N ASP A 238 -2.03 -17.39 -23.70
CA ASP A 238 -1.32 -16.63 -24.75
C ASP A 238 0.00 -16.12 -24.16
N VAL A 239 1.06 -16.89 -24.35
CA VAL A 239 2.35 -16.64 -23.71
C VAL A 239 3.46 -16.58 -24.74
N SER A 240 4.26 -15.51 -24.68
CA SER A 240 5.36 -15.29 -25.62
C SER A 240 6.60 -14.73 -24.94
N SER A 241 7.76 -15.33 -25.19
CA SER A 241 9.06 -14.76 -24.85
C SER A 241 9.84 -14.43 -26.12
N GLY A 242 10.36 -13.20 -26.22
CA GLY A 242 11.19 -12.78 -27.35
C GLY A 242 12.56 -13.48 -27.36
N ARG A 243 13.20 -13.56 -26.20
CA ARG A 243 14.47 -14.27 -25.96
C ARG A 243 14.44 -14.94 -24.60
N GLY A 244 14.10 -16.23 -24.62
CA GLY A 244 14.02 -17.09 -23.45
C GLY A 244 13.22 -18.35 -23.77
N GLN A 245 12.92 -19.14 -22.74
CA GLN A 245 12.11 -20.35 -22.86
C GLN A 245 10.75 -20.14 -22.22
N VAL A 246 9.72 -20.73 -22.84
CA VAL A 246 8.39 -20.86 -22.22
C VAL A 246 8.24 -22.30 -21.78
N ARG A 247 8.00 -22.53 -20.49
CA ARG A 247 7.73 -23.84 -19.92
C ARG A 247 6.31 -23.87 -19.38
N ASN A 248 5.52 -24.79 -19.91
CA ASN A 248 4.18 -25.06 -19.42
C ASN A 248 4.16 -26.44 -18.75
N ALA A 249 3.92 -26.47 -17.45
CA ALA A 249 3.77 -27.68 -16.65
C ALA A 249 2.31 -27.95 -16.26
N LEU A 250 1.34 -27.34 -16.96
CA LEU A 250 -0.06 -27.70 -16.83
C LEU A 250 -0.36 -28.96 -17.64
N ASP A 251 -1.11 -29.88 -17.06
CA ASP A 251 -1.69 -31.00 -17.81
C ASP A 251 -2.67 -30.44 -18.85
N ALA A 252 -2.58 -30.97 -20.07
CA ALA A 252 -3.55 -30.64 -21.11
C ALA A 252 -4.92 -31.19 -20.69
N SER A 253 -5.88 -30.30 -20.46
CA SER A 253 -7.27 -30.65 -20.20
C SER A 253 -8.13 -30.24 -21.40
N GLU A 254 -9.19 -31.01 -21.66
CA GLU A 254 -10.24 -30.58 -22.59
C GLU A 254 -10.90 -29.30 -22.05
N ALA A 255 -11.57 -28.57 -22.96
CA ALA A 255 -12.20 -27.30 -22.65
C ALA A 255 -13.09 -27.39 -21.39
N PRO A 256 -13.07 -26.38 -20.51
CA PRO A 256 -13.78 -26.44 -19.23
C PRO A 256 -15.27 -26.76 -19.41
N GLU A 257 -15.77 -27.73 -18.64
CA GLU A 257 -17.21 -27.80 -18.38
C GLU A 257 -17.62 -26.49 -17.68
N LYS A 258 -18.78 -25.94 -18.03
CA LYS A 258 -19.25 -24.57 -17.69
C LYS A 258 -19.29 -24.19 -16.19
N THR A 259 -18.88 -25.09 -15.30
CA THR A 259 -18.88 -24.95 -13.84
C THR A 259 -17.50 -24.84 -13.21
N GLU A 260 -16.41 -24.93 -13.98
CA GLU A 260 -15.05 -24.70 -13.47
C GLU A 260 -14.65 -23.22 -13.59
N ASP A 261 -13.98 -22.69 -12.57
CA ASP A 261 -13.36 -21.37 -12.65
C ASP A 261 -12.41 -21.32 -13.85
N THR A 262 -12.47 -20.25 -14.65
CA THR A 262 -11.61 -20.06 -15.82
C THR A 262 -10.65 -18.91 -15.62
N VAL A 263 -9.41 -19.07 -16.08
CA VAL A 263 -8.40 -18.02 -16.13
C VAL A 263 -7.85 -17.83 -17.54
N GLU A 264 -7.82 -16.59 -18.00
CA GLU A 264 -7.16 -16.21 -19.26
C GLU A 264 -5.80 -15.59 -18.93
N VAL A 265 -4.72 -16.23 -19.34
CA VAL A 265 -3.35 -15.79 -19.04
C VAL A 265 -2.70 -15.25 -20.31
N ARG A 266 -2.35 -13.97 -20.28
CA ARG A 266 -1.55 -13.28 -21.30
C ARG A 266 -0.23 -12.84 -20.68
N ALA A 267 0.86 -13.52 -21.03
CA ALA A 267 2.17 -13.25 -20.44
C ALA A 267 3.22 -12.98 -21.51
N ARG A 268 3.87 -11.81 -21.45
CA ARG A 268 4.88 -11.41 -22.44
C ARG A 268 6.16 -10.93 -21.78
N THR A 269 7.28 -11.48 -22.23
CA THR A 269 8.61 -10.96 -21.89
C THR A 269 9.47 -10.77 -23.13
N ARG A 270 10.29 -9.71 -23.20
CA ARG A 270 11.27 -9.56 -24.30
C ARG A 270 12.52 -10.38 -24.04
N TRP A 271 12.98 -10.41 -22.79
CA TRP A 271 14.18 -11.12 -22.34
C TRP A 271 13.91 -11.79 -21.00
N GLY A 272 13.79 -13.11 -21.00
CA GLY A 272 13.51 -13.89 -19.81
C GLY A 272 12.69 -15.14 -20.09
N ASN A 273 12.63 -16.02 -19.11
CA ASN A 273 11.83 -17.24 -19.19
C ASN A 273 10.42 -16.99 -18.68
N ILE A 274 9.46 -17.76 -19.18
CA ILE A 274 8.11 -17.79 -18.63
C ILE A 274 7.83 -19.22 -18.18
N ASP A 275 7.57 -19.38 -16.89
CA ASP A 275 7.25 -20.67 -16.27
C ASP A 275 5.79 -20.63 -15.79
N ILE A 276 5.01 -21.62 -16.24
CA ILE A 276 3.59 -21.77 -15.88
C ILE A 276 3.43 -23.12 -15.22
N ARG A 277 2.84 -23.13 -14.03
CA ARG A 277 2.67 -24.33 -13.21
C ARG A 277 1.36 -24.32 -12.47
N ARG A 278 0.96 -25.47 -11.93
CA ARG A 278 -0.08 -25.51 -10.89
C ARG A 278 0.47 -24.88 -9.61
N ALA A 279 -0.34 -24.06 -8.94
CA ALA A 279 -0.04 -23.58 -7.61
C ALA A 279 0.05 -24.78 -6.66
N ARG A 280 1.08 -24.81 -5.79
CA ARG A 280 1.15 -25.83 -4.75
C ARG A 280 0.15 -25.44 -3.66
N ALA A 281 -0.76 -26.36 -3.35
CA ALA A 281 -1.67 -26.24 -2.20
C ALA A 281 -0.90 -26.15 -0.88
#